data_AF-A0A3S0BGW5-F1
#
_entry.id   AF-A0A3S0BGW5-F1
#
_cell.length_a   1.000
_cell.length_b   1.000
_cell.length_c   1.000
_cell.angle_alpha   90.00
_cell.angle_beta   90.00
_cell.angle_gamma   90.00
#
_symmetry.space_group_name_H-M   'P 1'
#
loop_
_entity.id
_entity.type
_entity.pdbx_description
1 polymer ?
#
loop_
_entity_poly.entity_id
_entity_poly.type
_entity_poly.pdbx_seq_one_letter_code
_entity_poly.pdbx_strand_id
1 'polypeptide(L)'
;MTLLVLAVVGITAGGVALAGSGRRRRRRLATRAARDLPGAVGDLARSVGAGATLTVALRELAGGPVGLLGTEVAGAVALLDRGLGVDRVMELWGRASRIDGVELLVAACRFSQGRGVALVAALDGVAAALVDRIELDDEVRALTSQARTSATVLVALPLIGVTVLAAVDPSFVGVVLGSTSGRACLVIGVVLDGLGAAVSNRLVTRAVAASGVQGSGRRHHRWAR
;
A
#
# COMPACT_ATOMS: atom_id res chain seq x y z
N MET A 1 -32.32 -23.94 -0.45
CA MET A 1 -32.05 -22.49 -0.60
C MET A 1 -30.94 -21.99 0.33
N THR A 2 -30.96 -22.31 1.64
CA THR A 2 -29.94 -21.90 2.63
C THR A 2 -28.51 -22.38 2.29
N LEU A 3 -28.36 -23.62 1.82
CA LEU A 3 -27.08 -24.16 1.35
C LEU A 3 -26.54 -23.45 0.09
N LEU A 4 -27.43 -22.91 -0.74
CA LEU A 4 -27.08 -22.25 -2.01
C LEU A 4 -26.52 -20.84 -1.74
N VAL A 5 -27.04 -20.15 -0.74
CA VAL A 5 -26.55 -18.83 -0.30
C VAL A 5 -25.20 -18.94 0.41
N LEU A 6 -25.01 -19.95 1.28
CA LEU A 6 -23.72 -20.23 1.93
C LEU A 6 -22.63 -20.63 0.92
N ALA A 7 -22.98 -21.43 -0.09
CA ALA A 7 -22.05 -21.83 -1.16
C ALA A 7 -21.63 -20.62 -2.03
N VAL A 8 -22.55 -19.71 -2.37
CA VAL A 8 -22.24 -18.53 -3.18
C VAL A 8 -21.34 -17.53 -2.42
N VAL A 9 -21.51 -17.39 -1.10
CA VAL A 9 -20.64 -16.58 -0.24
C VAL A 9 -19.25 -17.22 -0.08
N GLY A 10 -19.18 -18.55 0.02
CA GLY A 10 -17.90 -19.28 0.09
C GLY A 10 -17.09 -19.25 -1.22
N ILE A 11 -17.77 -19.36 -2.37
CA ILE A 11 -17.12 -19.40 -3.70
C ILE A 11 -16.59 -18.03 -4.11
N THR A 12 -17.29 -16.94 -3.76
CA THR A 12 -16.83 -15.56 -4.01
C THR A 12 -15.64 -15.18 -3.13
N ALA A 13 -15.56 -15.68 -1.90
CA ALA A 13 -14.41 -15.48 -1.00
C ALA A 13 -13.17 -16.29 -1.42
N GLY A 14 -13.35 -17.53 -1.90
CA GLY A 14 -12.26 -18.43 -2.29
C GLY A 14 -11.57 -18.06 -3.61
N GLY A 15 -12.33 -17.63 -4.62
CA GLY A 15 -11.78 -17.29 -5.95
C GLY A 15 -10.86 -16.06 -5.95
N VAL A 16 -11.14 -15.08 -5.09
CA VAL A 16 -10.35 -13.84 -4.94
C VAL A 16 -9.02 -14.09 -4.19
N ALA A 17 -8.94 -15.17 -3.40
CA ALA A 17 -7.79 -15.48 -2.57
C ALA A 17 -6.57 -16.00 -3.38
N LEU A 18 -6.79 -16.84 -4.40
CA LEU A 18 -5.71 -17.55 -5.09
C LEU A 18 -5.02 -16.71 -6.18
N ALA A 19 -5.76 -15.95 -7.00
CA ALA A 19 -5.20 -15.05 -8.02
C ALA A 19 -4.52 -13.79 -7.42
N GLY A 20 -4.86 -13.44 -6.17
CA GLY A 20 -4.27 -12.31 -5.45
C GLY A 20 -2.90 -12.59 -4.83
N SER A 21 -2.50 -13.85 -4.65
CA SER A 21 -1.32 -14.25 -3.87
C SER A 21 0.00 -13.65 -4.39
N GLY A 22 0.27 -13.78 -5.70
CA GLY A 22 1.48 -13.23 -6.32
C GLY A 22 1.53 -11.69 -6.33
N ARG A 23 0.39 -11.04 -6.57
CA ARG A 23 0.28 -9.56 -6.52
C ARG A 23 0.42 -9.03 -5.09
N ARG A 24 -0.17 -9.72 -4.11
CA ARG A 24 -0.04 -9.41 -2.68
C ARG A 24 1.41 -9.57 -2.22
N ARG A 25 2.09 -10.65 -2.62
CA ARG A 25 3.52 -10.87 -2.28
C ARG A 25 4.39 -9.76 -2.86
N ARG A 26 4.23 -9.42 -4.14
CA ARG A 26 4.98 -8.32 -4.78
C ARG A 26 4.74 -6.98 -4.10
N ARG A 27 3.47 -6.64 -3.80
CA ARG A 27 3.13 -5.41 -3.04
C ARG A 27 3.80 -5.39 -1.67
N ARG A 28 3.74 -6.51 -0.91
CA ARG A 28 4.38 -6.60 0.41
C ARG A 28 5.89 -6.36 0.34
N LEU A 29 6.57 -6.92 -0.66
CA LEU A 29 8.00 -6.71 -0.86
C LEU A 29 8.33 -5.25 -1.21
N ALA A 30 7.54 -4.63 -2.10
CA ALA A 30 7.68 -3.22 -2.45
C ALA A 30 7.45 -2.29 -1.25
N THR A 31 6.41 -2.54 -0.45
CA THR A 31 6.13 -1.73 0.76
C THR A 31 7.22 -1.86 1.81
N ARG A 32 7.82 -3.05 1.98
CA ARG A 32 8.98 -3.23 2.87
C ARG A 32 10.17 -2.42 2.38
N ALA A 33 10.52 -2.59 1.10
CA ALA A 33 11.61 -1.86 0.48
C ALA A 33 11.42 -0.33 0.53
N ALA A 34 10.19 0.17 0.40
CA ALA A 34 9.88 1.60 0.53
C ALA A 34 10.08 2.11 1.97
N ARG A 35 9.87 1.25 2.99
CA ARG A 35 10.15 1.58 4.39
C ARG A 35 11.64 1.51 4.75
N ASP A 36 12.40 0.70 4.03
CA ASP A 36 13.86 0.60 4.19
C ASP A 36 14.60 1.73 3.43
N LEU A 37 13.94 2.34 2.44
CA LEU A 37 14.51 3.39 1.59
C LEU A 37 15.01 4.64 2.34
N PRO A 38 14.27 5.25 3.30
CA PRO A 38 14.77 6.42 4.03
C PRO A 38 16.11 6.17 4.72
N GLY A 39 16.26 5.00 5.35
CA GLY A 39 17.53 4.59 5.97
C GLY A 39 18.66 4.48 4.95
N ALA A 40 18.39 3.81 3.82
CA ALA A 40 19.36 3.70 2.73
C ALA A 40 19.77 5.07 2.14
N VAL A 41 18.83 6.01 2.02
CA VAL A 41 19.12 7.39 1.57
C VAL A 41 19.95 8.14 2.60
N GLY A 42 19.67 7.97 3.90
CA GLY A 42 20.49 8.53 4.97
C GLY A 42 21.91 7.97 5.01
N ASP A 43 22.08 6.67 4.71
CA ASP A 43 23.40 6.04 4.58
C ASP A 43 24.20 6.63 3.40
N LEU A 44 23.53 6.87 2.26
CA LEU A 44 24.12 7.57 1.12
C LEU A 44 24.51 9.00 1.48
N ALA A 45 23.64 9.75 2.18
CA ALA A 45 23.92 11.12 2.61
C ALA A 45 25.17 11.19 3.49
N ARG A 46 25.29 10.25 4.45
CA ARG A 46 26.47 10.14 5.33
C ARG A 46 27.75 9.78 4.58
N SER A 47 27.70 8.81 3.67
CA SER A 47 28.86 8.43 2.85
C SER A 47 29.33 9.58 1.95
N VAL A 48 28.40 10.24 1.25
CA VAL A 48 28.70 11.43 0.43
C VAL A 48 29.22 12.58 1.29
N GLY A 49 28.64 12.81 2.48
CA GLY A 49 29.08 13.83 3.42
C GLY A 49 30.48 13.58 3.99
N ALA A 50 30.90 12.33 4.09
CA ALA A 50 32.27 11.94 4.43
C ALA A 50 33.26 12.14 3.26
N GLY A 51 32.80 12.62 2.10
CA GLY A 51 33.61 12.91 0.93
C GLY A 51 33.59 11.83 -0.16
N ALA A 52 32.78 10.78 0.00
CA ALA A 52 32.65 9.76 -1.03
C ALA A 52 31.94 10.31 -2.28
N THR A 53 32.32 9.79 -3.45
CA THR A 53 31.53 10.03 -4.67
C THR A 53 30.22 9.24 -4.59
N LEU A 54 29.16 9.71 -5.25
CA LEU A 54 27.87 8.99 -5.29
C LEU A 54 28.01 7.54 -5.77
N THR A 55 28.92 7.29 -6.72
CA THR A 55 29.24 5.94 -7.21
C THR A 55 29.83 5.05 -6.11
N VAL A 56 30.72 5.58 -5.29
CA VAL A 56 31.31 4.86 -4.15
C VAL A 56 30.25 4.61 -3.08
N ALA A 57 29.48 5.64 -2.71
CA ALA A 57 28.39 5.53 -1.74
C ALA A 57 27.34 4.47 -2.16
N LEU A 58 27.00 4.38 -3.45
CA LEU A 58 26.10 3.35 -3.97
C LEU A 58 26.68 1.94 -3.86
N ARG A 59 28.00 1.78 -4.06
CA ARG A 59 28.68 0.49 -3.89
C ARG A 59 28.71 0.06 -2.43
N GLU A 60 28.99 0.99 -1.52
CA GLU A 60 28.91 0.75 -0.07
C GLU A 60 27.49 0.35 0.33
N LEU A 61 26.49 1.07 -0.17
CA LEU A 61 25.08 0.77 0.10
C LEU A 61 24.69 -0.63 -0.38
N ALA A 62 25.21 -1.14 -1.49
CA ALA A 62 24.84 -2.46 -2.02
C ALA A 62 25.08 -3.64 -1.06
N GLY A 63 25.95 -3.47 -0.05
CA GLY A 63 26.20 -4.46 0.99
C GLY A 63 25.20 -4.45 2.17
N GLY A 64 24.36 -3.43 2.29
CA GLY A 64 23.49 -3.22 3.46
C GLY A 64 22.07 -3.80 3.34
N PRO A 65 21.21 -3.24 2.47
CA PRO A 65 19.80 -3.57 2.43
C PRO A 65 19.56 -4.96 1.82
N VAL A 66 18.61 -5.68 2.38
CA VAL A 66 18.18 -7.00 1.93
C VAL A 66 16.83 -6.94 1.21
N GLY A 67 16.47 -8.00 0.49
CA GLY A 67 15.19 -8.07 -0.22
C GLY A 67 15.16 -7.21 -1.49
N LEU A 68 14.00 -6.62 -1.81
CA LEU A 68 13.80 -5.94 -3.10
C LEU A 68 14.72 -4.71 -3.25
N LEU A 69 14.89 -3.90 -2.20
CA LEU A 69 15.78 -2.74 -2.24
C LEU A 69 17.23 -3.17 -2.54
N GLY A 70 17.74 -4.17 -1.82
CA GLY A 70 19.07 -4.74 -2.08
C GLY A 70 19.23 -5.23 -3.51
N THR A 71 18.23 -5.94 -4.06
CA THR A 71 18.29 -6.41 -5.46
C THR A 71 18.30 -5.26 -6.48
N GLU A 72 17.57 -4.18 -6.23
CA GLU A 72 17.56 -3.02 -7.13
C GLU A 72 18.86 -2.22 -7.04
N VAL A 73 19.39 -2.00 -5.83
CA VAL A 73 20.69 -1.32 -5.61
C VAL A 73 21.83 -2.13 -6.22
N ALA A 74 21.87 -3.45 -6.01
CA ALA A 74 22.86 -4.33 -6.64
C ALA A 74 22.77 -4.29 -8.17
N GLY A 75 21.55 -4.21 -8.72
CA GLY A 75 21.32 -4.02 -10.16
C GLY A 75 21.88 -2.69 -10.67
N ALA A 76 21.69 -1.60 -9.92
CA ALA A 76 22.23 -0.28 -10.24
C ALA A 76 23.78 -0.30 -10.21
N VAL A 77 24.38 -0.89 -9.18
CA VAL A 77 25.85 -1.07 -9.08
C VAL A 77 26.40 -1.90 -10.23
N ALA A 78 25.73 -3.00 -10.60
CA ALA A 78 26.14 -3.81 -11.73
C ALA A 78 26.06 -3.07 -13.09
N LEU A 79 25.31 -1.98 -13.20
CA LEU A 79 25.34 -1.10 -14.38
C LEU A 79 26.51 -0.12 -14.31
N LEU A 80 26.83 0.41 -13.13
CA LEU A 80 28.01 1.26 -12.91
C LEU A 80 29.30 0.49 -13.21
N ASP A 81 29.40 -0.78 -12.79
CA ASP A 81 30.58 -1.62 -13.02
C ASP A 81 30.74 -2.01 -14.50
N ARG A 82 29.67 -1.94 -15.29
CA ARG A 82 29.70 -2.06 -16.76
C ARG A 82 30.08 -0.74 -17.46
N GLY A 83 30.40 0.31 -16.70
CA GLY A 83 30.81 1.60 -17.24
C GLY A 83 29.68 2.55 -17.61
N LEU A 84 28.42 2.26 -17.24
CA LEU A 84 27.37 3.27 -17.40
C LEU A 84 27.60 4.45 -16.44
N GLY A 85 27.42 5.67 -16.94
CA GLY A 85 27.48 6.88 -16.11
C GLY A 85 26.38 6.91 -15.05
N VAL A 86 26.71 7.48 -13.88
CA VAL A 86 25.81 7.51 -12.71
C VAL A 86 24.45 8.13 -13.02
N ASP A 87 24.42 9.20 -13.82
CA ASP A 87 23.17 9.86 -14.23
C ASP A 87 22.25 8.90 -14.99
N ARG A 88 22.82 8.11 -15.91
CA ARG A 88 22.05 7.14 -16.71
C ARG A 88 21.58 5.98 -15.84
N VAL A 89 22.39 5.53 -14.90
CA VAL A 89 22.00 4.47 -13.95
C VAL A 89 20.84 4.93 -13.07
N MET A 90 20.93 6.12 -12.47
CA MET A 90 19.84 6.67 -11.65
C MET A 90 18.56 6.85 -12.45
N GLU A 91 18.66 7.29 -13.70
CA GLU A 91 17.52 7.46 -14.58
C GLU A 91 16.87 6.11 -14.98
N LEU A 92 17.66 5.07 -15.21
CA LEU A 92 17.15 3.72 -15.47
C LEU A 92 16.52 3.12 -14.21
N TRP A 93 17.17 3.29 -13.06
CA TRP A 93 16.67 2.81 -11.78
C TRP A 93 15.34 3.48 -11.43
N GLY A 94 15.22 4.80 -11.53
CA GLY A 94 13.96 5.50 -11.25
C GLY A 94 12.79 5.10 -12.15
N ARG A 95 13.06 4.71 -13.41
CA ARG A 95 12.00 4.22 -14.33
C ARG A 95 11.62 2.76 -14.09
N ALA A 96 12.59 1.93 -13.71
CA ALA A 96 12.39 0.49 -13.55
C ALA A 96 11.95 0.09 -12.14
N SER A 97 12.25 0.93 -11.15
CA SER A 97 11.98 0.66 -9.74
C SER A 97 10.50 0.48 -9.48
N ARG A 98 10.19 -0.48 -8.60
CA ARG A 98 8.83 -0.72 -8.10
C ARG A 98 8.66 -0.23 -6.66
N ILE A 99 9.66 0.47 -6.14
CA ILE A 99 9.74 0.98 -4.78
C ILE A 99 9.28 2.43 -4.81
N ASP A 100 8.17 2.72 -4.14
CA ASP A 100 7.68 4.09 -4.00
C ASP A 100 8.74 4.93 -3.26
N GLY A 101 9.09 6.10 -3.80
CA GLY A 101 10.08 7.00 -3.21
C GLY A 101 11.43 7.03 -3.90
N VAL A 102 11.77 6.02 -4.73
CA VAL A 102 13.03 6.05 -5.52
C VAL A 102 13.02 7.21 -6.51
N GLU A 103 11.85 7.65 -6.98
CA GLU A 103 11.70 8.84 -7.82
C GLU A 103 12.20 10.12 -7.14
N LEU A 104 12.00 10.27 -5.82
CA LEU A 104 12.47 11.42 -5.05
C LEU A 104 13.99 11.41 -4.93
N LEU A 105 14.59 10.25 -4.66
CA LEU A 105 16.04 10.06 -4.65
C LEU A 105 16.67 10.43 -5.99
N VAL A 106 16.13 9.90 -7.09
CA VAL A 106 16.62 10.19 -8.45
C VAL A 106 16.48 11.68 -8.78
N ALA A 107 15.36 12.30 -8.40
CA ALA A 107 15.16 13.73 -8.60
C ALA A 107 16.20 14.57 -7.82
N ALA A 108 16.46 14.24 -6.56
CA ALA A 108 17.46 14.90 -5.73
C ALA A 108 18.88 14.77 -6.30
N CYS A 109 19.28 13.57 -6.74
CA CYS A 109 20.58 13.34 -7.36
C CYS A 109 20.76 14.14 -8.66
N ARG A 110 19.71 14.24 -9.48
CA ARG A 110 19.74 15.02 -10.73
C ARG A 110 19.75 16.53 -10.49
N PHE A 111 18.98 17.01 -9.52
CA PHE A 111 18.87 18.44 -9.22
C PHE A 111 20.18 19.00 -8.63
N SER A 112 20.81 18.24 -7.73
CA SER A 112 22.09 18.60 -7.10
C SER A 112 23.32 18.36 -7.98
N GLN A 113 23.15 17.95 -9.25
CA GLN A 113 24.23 17.63 -10.19
C GLN A 113 25.22 16.56 -9.66
N GLY A 114 24.79 15.75 -8.68
CA GLY A 114 25.58 14.68 -8.10
C GLY A 114 26.88 15.10 -7.39
N ARG A 115 27.02 16.36 -6.93
CA ARG A 115 28.28 16.88 -6.36
C ARG A 115 28.10 17.65 -5.05
N GLY A 116 28.88 17.25 -4.04
CA GLY A 116 29.22 18.05 -2.87
C GLY A 116 28.14 18.14 -1.78
N VAL A 117 28.29 19.16 -0.93
CA VAL A 117 27.40 19.48 0.21
C VAL A 117 25.93 19.70 -0.17
N ALA A 118 25.65 20.17 -1.38
CA ALA A 118 24.28 20.34 -1.87
C ALA A 118 23.57 18.99 -2.11
N LEU A 119 24.32 17.94 -2.49
CA LEU A 119 23.77 16.60 -2.62
C LEU A 119 23.43 16.01 -1.24
N VAL A 120 24.28 16.23 -0.23
CA VAL A 120 24.02 15.79 1.15
C VAL A 120 22.72 16.38 1.67
N ALA A 121 22.55 17.71 1.58
CA ALA A 121 21.32 18.38 2.01
C ALA A 121 20.08 17.90 1.23
N ALA A 122 20.23 17.62 -0.06
CA ALA A 122 19.13 17.09 -0.88
C ALA A 122 18.75 15.65 -0.47
N LEU A 123 19.74 14.79 -0.18
CA LEU A 123 19.50 13.42 0.29
C LEU A 123 18.89 13.42 1.69
N ASP A 124 19.36 14.27 2.61
CA ASP A 124 18.76 14.42 3.95
C ASP A 124 17.31 14.89 3.86
N GLY A 125 17.02 15.86 2.99
CA GLY A 125 15.66 16.31 2.72
C GLY A 125 14.77 15.21 2.14
N VAL A 126 15.31 14.36 1.26
CA VAL A 126 14.57 13.18 0.75
C VAL A 126 14.34 12.15 1.84
N ALA A 127 15.35 11.85 2.67
CA ALA A 127 15.20 10.91 3.78
C ALA A 127 14.12 11.37 4.75
N ALA A 128 14.13 12.64 5.15
CA ALA A 128 13.09 13.25 5.98
C ALA A 128 11.70 13.17 5.33
N ALA A 129 11.58 13.58 4.06
CA ALA A 129 10.31 13.53 3.34
C ALA A 129 9.75 12.10 3.19
N LEU A 130 10.61 11.09 3.07
CA LEU A 130 10.20 9.69 3.03
C LEU A 130 9.73 9.21 4.42
N VAL A 131 10.38 9.63 5.50
CA VAL A 131 9.92 9.34 6.87
C VAL A 131 8.55 9.96 7.12
N ASP A 132 8.39 11.27 6.83
CA ASP A 132 7.10 11.97 6.97
C ASP A 132 6.00 11.26 6.19
N ARG A 133 6.30 10.80 4.96
CA ARG A 133 5.36 10.04 4.15
C ARG A 133 4.96 8.72 4.79
N ILE A 134 5.90 7.99 5.39
CA ILE A 134 5.61 6.72 6.07
C ILE A 134 4.75 6.97 7.31
N GLU A 135 5.03 8.02 8.08
CA GLU A 135 4.24 8.39 9.26
C GLU A 135 2.81 8.78 8.88
N LEU A 136 2.64 9.60 7.84
CA LEU A 136 1.32 9.94 7.30
C LEU A 136 0.56 8.70 6.81
N ASP A 137 1.25 7.78 6.12
CA ASP A 137 0.66 6.52 5.67
C ASP A 137 0.18 5.66 6.84
N ASP A 138 0.97 5.60 7.91
CA ASP A 138 0.66 4.80 9.10
C ASP A 138 -0.44 5.46 9.94
N GLU A 139 -0.50 6.79 10.03
CA GLU A 139 -1.59 7.54 10.64
C GLU A 139 -2.91 7.32 9.89
N VAL A 140 -2.92 7.46 8.56
CA VAL A 140 -4.10 7.19 7.74
C VAL A 140 -4.56 5.73 7.89
N ARG A 141 -3.63 4.78 7.97
CA ARG A 141 -3.96 3.36 8.23
C ARG A 141 -4.56 3.16 9.60
N ALA A 142 -4.02 3.80 10.64
CA ALA A 142 -4.55 3.72 11.99
C ALA A 142 -6.00 4.27 12.03
N LEU A 143 -6.23 5.46 11.50
CA LEU A 143 -7.56 6.09 11.45
C LEU A 143 -8.57 5.27 10.65
N THR A 144 -8.16 4.74 9.49
CA THR A 144 -9.05 3.89 8.68
C THR A 144 -9.31 2.53 9.30
N SER A 145 -8.38 1.99 10.10
CA SER A 145 -8.58 0.74 10.83
C SER A 145 -9.66 0.89 11.90
N GLN A 146 -9.64 2.01 12.63
CA GLN A 146 -10.67 2.35 13.62
C GLN A 146 -12.04 2.53 12.96
N ALA A 147 -12.11 3.30 11.86
CA ALA A 147 -13.36 3.47 11.13
C ALA A 147 -13.93 2.13 10.63
N ARG A 148 -13.05 1.21 10.19
CA ARG A 148 -13.43 -0.14 9.76
C ARG A 148 -13.93 -1.02 10.89
N THR A 149 -13.30 -1.00 12.06
CA THR A 149 -13.76 -1.80 13.19
C THR A 149 -15.13 -1.34 13.65
N SER A 150 -15.36 -0.03 13.78
CA SER A 150 -16.68 0.53 14.10
C SER A 150 -17.74 0.14 13.07
N ALA A 151 -17.45 0.26 11.77
CA ALA A 151 -18.37 -0.15 10.71
C ALA A 151 -18.67 -1.66 10.75
N THR A 152 -17.67 -2.49 11.05
CA THR A 152 -17.84 -3.94 11.17
C THR A 152 -18.77 -4.30 12.32
N VAL A 153 -18.66 -3.60 13.47
CA VAL A 153 -19.56 -3.81 14.62
C VAL A 153 -21.00 -3.45 14.25
N LEU A 154 -21.22 -2.31 13.57
CA LEU A 154 -22.56 -1.88 13.15
C LEU A 154 -23.21 -2.86 12.17
N VAL A 155 -22.43 -3.39 11.22
CA VAL A 155 -22.90 -4.41 10.25
C VAL A 155 -23.13 -5.77 10.93
N ALA A 156 -22.38 -6.11 11.99
CA ALA A 156 -22.57 -7.35 12.73
C ALA A 156 -23.79 -7.32 13.67
N LEU A 157 -24.20 -6.14 14.14
CA LEU A 157 -25.28 -5.95 15.09
C LEU A 157 -26.63 -6.61 14.67
N PRO A 158 -27.16 -6.43 13.45
CA PRO A 158 -28.41 -7.08 13.03
C PRO A 158 -28.29 -8.61 12.97
N LEU A 159 -27.13 -9.12 12.54
CA LEU A 159 -26.89 -10.57 12.52
C LEU A 159 -26.89 -11.16 13.94
N ILE A 160 -26.19 -10.50 14.88
CA ILE A 160 -26.18 -10.88 16.30
C ILE A 160 -27.59 -10.80 16.89
N GLY A 161 -28.35 -9.75 16.56
CA GLY A 161 -29.73 -9.59 17.01
C GLY A 161 -30.61 -10.77 16.58
N VAL A 162 -30.52 -11.18 15.31
CA VAL A 162 -31.28 -12.34 14.80
C VAL A 162 -30.86 -13.64 15.49
N THR A 163 -29.57 -13.89 15.71
CA THR A 163 -29.12 -15.12 16.39
C THR A 163 -29.54 -15.16 17.85
N VAL A 164 -29.45 -14.05 18.58
CA VAL A 164 -29.89 -13.97 19.97
C VAL A 164 -31.40 -14.19 20.05
N LEU A 165 -32.17 -13.55 19.19
CA LEU A 165 -33.63 -13.67 19.20
C LEU A 165 -34.08 -15.09 18.84
N ALA A 166 -33.40 -15.74 17.89
CA ALA A 166 -33.61 -17.15 17.56
C ALA A 166 -33.26 -18.12 18.70
N ALA A 167 -32.28 -17.77 19.55
CA ALA A 167 -31.90 -18.58 20.71
C ALA A 167 -32.88 -18.41 21.89
N VAL A 168 -33.43 -17.20 22.06
CA VAL A 168 -34.41 -16.89 23.13
C VAL A 168 -35.79 -17.46 22.79
N ASP A 169 -36.23 -17.33 21.53
CA ASP A 169 -37.54 -17.81 21.08
C ASP A 169 -37.43 -18.56 19.74
N PRO A 170 -37.48 -19.91 19.75
CA PRO A 170 -37.46 -20.71 18.53
C PRO A 170 -38.67 -20.47 17.62
N SER A 171 -39.79 -20.00 18.16
CA SER A 171 -41.01 -19.74 17.38
C SER A 171 -40.86 -18.50 16.48
N PHE A 172 -40.00 -17.55 16.86
CA PHE A 172 -39.63 -16.39 16.06
C PHE A 172 -39.04 -16.80 14.69
N VAL A 173 -38.18 -17.82 14.67
CA VAL A 173 -37.59 -18.36 13.44
C VAL A 173 -38.68 -18.92 12.51
N GLY A 174 -39.69 -19.56 13.09
CA GLY A 174 -40.85 -20.09 12.37
C GLY A 174 -41.68 -18.99 11.70
N VAL A 175 -41.90 -17.86 12.37
CA VAL A 175 -42.63 -16.71 11.80
C VAL A 175 -41.82 -16.02 10.69
N VAL A 176 -40.51 -15.82 10.92
CA VAL A 176 -39.63 -15.14 9.95
C VAL A 176 -39.41 -15.96 8.69
N LEU A 177 -39.23 -17.28 8.81
CA LEU A 177 -38.99 -18.15 7.66
C LEU A 177 -40.28 -18.71 7.05
N GLY A 178 -41.35 -18.82 7.83
CA GLY A 178 -42.63 -19.39 7.40
C GLY A 178 -43.57 -18.38 6.73
N SER A 179 -43.51 -17.10 7.09
CA SER A 179 -44.39 -16.06 6.52
C SER A 179 -43.76 -15.35 5.30
N THR A 180 -44.57 -15.01 4.30
CA THR A 180 -44.12 -14.25 3.12
C THR A 180 -43.58 -12.88 3.50
N SER A 181 -44.20 -12.22 4.49
CA SER A 181 -43.75 -10.94 5.03
C SER A 181 -42.41 -11.05 5.77
N GLY A 182 -42.22 -12.10 6.59
CA GLY A 182 -40.94 -12.36 7.28
C GLY A 182 -39.79 -12.60 6.32
N ARG A 183 -40.01 -13.39 5.26
CA ARG A 183 -39.00 -13.64 4.21
C ARG A 183 -38.67 -12.37 3.43
N ALA A 184 -39.67 -11.55 3.09
CA ALA A 184 -39.45 -10.27 2.43
C ALA A 184 -38.59 -9.33 3.30
N CYS A 185 -38.90 -9.23 4.59
CA CYS A 185 -38.15 -8.40 5.54
C CYS A 185 -36.69 -8.88 5.67
N LEU A 186 -36.47 -10.19 5.74
CA LEU A 186 -35.13 -10.78 5.81
C LEU A 186 -34.31 -10.50 4.55
N VAL A 187 -34.92 -10.66 3.36
CA VAL A 187 -34.25 -10.33 2.08
C VAL A 187 -33.88 -8.86 2.02
N ILE A 188 -34.80 -7.96 2.39
CA ILE A 188 -34.54 -6.51 2.41
C ILE A 188 -33.41 -6.18 3.40
N GLY A 189 -33.42 -6.75 4.61
CA GLY A 189 -32.38 -6.56 5.61
C GLY A 189 -31.00 -6.99 5.11
N VAL A 190 -30.90 -8.19 4.53
CA VAL A 190 -29.63 -8.70 3.97
C VAL A 190 -29.15 -7.82 2.81
N VAL A 191 -30.06 -7.33 1.96
CA VAL A 191 -29.70 -6.42 0.86
C VAL A 191 -29.19 -5.08 1.40
N LEU A 192 -29.85 -4.50 2.41
CA LEU A 192 -29.44 -3.25 3.03
C LEU A 192 -28.09 -3.38 3.76
N ASP A 193 -27.87 -4.47 4.51
CA ASP A 193 -26.58 -4.74 5.16
C ASP A 193 -25.47 -4.95 4.13
N GLY A 194 -25.75 -5.68 3.06
CA GLY A 194 -24.82 -5.87 1.95
C GLY A 194 -24.46 -4.55 1.26
N LEU A 195 -25.45 -3.69 1.02
CA LEU A 195 -25.23 -2.35 0.47
C LEU A 195 -24.43 -1.46 1.44
N GLY A 196 -24.75 -1.48 2.72
CA GLY A 196 -24.03 -0.75 3.77
C GLY A 196 -22.56 -1.17 3.86
N ALA A 197 -22.28 -2.47 3.82
CA ALA A 197 -20.93 -3.00 3.78
C ALA A 197 -20.19 -2.62 2.49
N ALA A 198 -20.86 -2.67 1.34
CA ALA A 198 -20.29 -2.29 0.05
C ALA A 198 -19.94 -0.79 -0.01
N VAL A 199 -20.83 0.08 0.46
CA VAL A 199 -20.60 1.52 0.53
C VAL A 199 -19.46 1.84 1.52
N SER A 200 -19.46 1.22 2.71
CA SER A 200 -18.39 1.40 3.70
C SER A 200 -17.02 1.00 3.13
N ASN A 201 -16.93 -0.14 2.44
CA ASN A 201 -15.69 -0.56 1.78
C ASN A 201 -15.25 0.40 0.67
N ARG A 202 -16.20 0.95 -0.12
CA ARG A 202 -15.89 1.95 -1.13
C ARG A 202 -15.40 3.26 -0.53
N LEU A 203 -16.00 3.72 0.57
CA LEU A 203 -15.58 4.94 1.27
C LEU A 203 -14.16 4.80 1.81
N VAL A 204 -13.84 3.69 2.49
CA VAL A 204 -12.48 3.45 2.99
C VAL A 204 -11.48 3.36 1.85
N THR A 205 -11.82 2.66 0.76
CA THR A 205 -10.92 2.55 -0.41
C THR A 205 -10.70 3.92 -1.07
N ARG A 206 -11.72 4.77 -1.12
CA ARG A 206 -11.63 6.13 -1.67
C ARG A 206 -10.86 7.06 -0.76
N ALA A 207 -11.05 6.99 0.55
CA ALA A 207 -10.29 7.78 1.53
C ALA A 207 -8.80 7.48 1.43
N VAL A 208 -8.44 6.19 1.33
CA VAL A 208 -7.05 5.74 1.11
C VAL A 208 -6.51 6.16 -0.26
N ALA A 209 -7.36 6.25 -1.29
CA ALA A 209 -6.95 6.73 -2.62
C ALA A 209 -6.84 8.26 -2.68
N ALA A 210 -7.64 8.98 -1.92
CA ALA A 210 -7.69 10.44 -1.86
C ALA A 210 -6.60 11.04 -0.96
N SER A 211 -6.10 10.31 0.03
CA SER A 211 -4.98 10.70 0.89
C SER A 211 -3.62 10.74 0.18
N GLY A 212 -3.58 10.68 -1.16
CA GLY A 212 -2.45 11.21 -1.92
C GLY A 212 -1.18 10.35 -2.00
N VAL A 213 -1.23 9.06 -1.66
CA VAL A 213 -0.02 8.21 -1.69
C VAL A 213 0.39 7.79 -3.11
N GLN A 214 -0.44 8.01 -4.15
CA GLN A 214 -0.19 7.48 -5.49
C GLN A 214 -0.36 8.47 -6.68
N GLY A 215 -0.34 9.78 -6.42
CA GLY A 215 -0.85 10.77 -7.39
C GLY A 215 0.14 11.74 -8.07
N SER A 216 1.39 11.90 -7.65
CA SER A 216 2.26 12.98 -8.17
C SER A 216 3.20 12.55 -9.33
N GLY A 217 3.47 11.26 -9.51
CA GLY A 217 4.51 10.80 -10.46
C GLY A 217 4.09 10.69 -11.94
N ARG A 218 2.81 10.88 -12.31
CA ARG A 218 2.32 10.53 -13.67
C ARG A 218 1.80 11.69 -14.53
N ARG A 219 1.78 12.93 -14.04
CA ARG A 219 1.16 14.06 -14.78
C ARG A 219 2.12 15.07 -15.42
N HIS A 220 3.45 14.92 -15.31
CA HIS A 220 4.38 15.93 -15.86
C HIS A 220 5.00 15.63 -17.23
N HIS A 221 4.76 14.48 -17.87
CA HIS A 221 5.30 14.19 -19.21
C HIS A 221 4.45 14.72 -20.38
N ARG A 222 3.43 15.55 -20.14
CA ARG A 222 2.53 16.08 -21.19
C ARG A 222 2.69 17.57 -21.49
N TRP A 223 3.61 18.26 -20.81
CA TRP A 223 3.80 19.72 -20.94
C TRP A 223 5.18 20.13 -21.50
N ALA A 224 5.90 19.22 -22.14
CA ALA A 224 7.09 19.53 -22.92
C ALA A 224 6.92 18.98 -24.34
N ARG A 225 6.05 19.65 -25.11
CA ARG A 225 6.08 19.70 -26.57
C ARG A 225 5.92 21.15 -26.97
#